data_AF-A0ABD7PK24-F1
#
_entry.id   AF-A0ABD7PK24-F1
#
_cell.length_a   1.000
_cell.length_b   1.000
_cell.length_c   1.000
_cell.angle_alpha   90.00
_cell.angle_beta   90.00
_cell.angle_gamma   90.00
#
_symmetry.space_group_name_H-M   'P 1'
#
loop_
_entity.id
_entity.type
_entity.pdbx_description
1 polymer ?
#
loop_
_entity_poly.entity_id
_entity_poly.type
_entity_poly.pdbx_seq_one_letter_code
_entity_poly.pdbx_strand_id
1 'polypeptide(L)'
;MTPILLSEDNLDALKAIAKRACLAQAVRSAHITEALAYGLGFATQAALLAKTRSVPEFRSFLAEFDQGRFVIRLLQLGYALNENAALFDDDGLRNLPDRTWIDIEANDMGKQNFWFHQCQLRDIPFVYVVRRRKYAELQWDCISVDPAHEAHVQGDRGTDLVRGMFATFQAVARKLPSKALFEGKSMIGSVKGLPIELVPELADAFFAALYKPMQDYGAPA
;
A
#
# COMPACT_ATOMS: atom_id res chain seq x y z
N MET A 1 9.39 2.98 -2.59
CA MET A 1 8.65 1.71 -2.76
C MET A 1 7.22 1.97 -2.33
N THR A 2 6.25 1.40 -3.03
CA THR A 2 4.82 1.67 -2.81
C THR A 2 4.11 0.35 -2.54
N PRO A 3 3.38 0.19 -1.42
CA PRO A 3 2.63 -1.02 -1.15
C PRO A 3 1.45 -1.14 -2.11
N ILE A 4 1.33 -2.29 -2.77
CA ILE A 4 0.24 -2.61 -3.71
C ILE A 4 -0.36 -3.96 -3.32
N LEU A 5 -1.68 -3.99 -3.19
CA LEU A 5 -2.44 -5.25 -3.10
C LEU A 5 -2.44 -5.92 -4.47
N LEU A 6 -2.02 -7.18 -4.57
CA LEU A 6 -1.93 -7.95 -5.80
C LEU A 6 -3.29 -8.53 -6.24
N SER A 7 -4.31 -7.70 -6.31
CA SER A 7 -5.60 -8.05 -6.92
C SER A 7 -5.52 -7.99 -8.44
N GLU A 8 -6.48 -8.63 -9.12
CA GLU A 8 -6.59 -8.58 -10.58
C GLU A 8 -6.73 -7.13 -11.08
N ASP A 9 -7.62 -6.37 -10.46
CA ASP A 9 -7.88 -4.97 -10.81
C ASP A 9 -6.64 -4.07 -10.65
N ASN A 10 -5.87 -4.25 -9.57
CA ASN A 10 -4.62 -3.50 -9.37
C ASN A 10 -3.56 -3.88 -10.39
N LEU A 11 -3.40 -5.18 -10.71
CA LEU A 11 -2.42 -5.63 -11.70
C LEU A 11 -2.76 -5.12 -13.10
N ASP A 12 -4.03 -5.12 -13.47
CA ASP A 12 -4.49 -4.59 -14.75
C ASP A 12 -4.33 -3.06 -14.83
N ALA A 13 -4.69 -2.34 -13.78
CA ALA A 13 -4.47 -0.90 -13.69
C ALA A 13 -2.98 -0.56 -13.76
N LEU A 14 -2.12 -1.28 -13.03
CA LEU A 14 -0.68 -1.08 -13.04
C LEU A 14 -0.07 -1.35 -14.43
N LYS A 15 -0.55 -2.40 -15.11
CA LYS A 15 -0.17 -2.68 -16.50
C LYS A 15 -0.62 -1.59 -17.47
N ALA A 16 -1.81 -1.04 -17.28
CA ALA A 16 -2.30 0.08 -18.09
C ALA A 16 -1.46 1.34 -17.89
N ILE A 17 -1.10 1.67 -16.64
CA ILE A 17 -0.18 2.78 -16.32
C ILE A 17 1.17 2.55 -17.00
N ALA A 18 1.77 1.36 -16.83
CA ALA A 18 3.07 1.04 -17.40
C ALA A 18 3.08 1.10 -18.94
N LYS A 19 2.01 0.63 -19.60
CA LYS A 19 1.84 0.74 -21.06
C LYS A 19 1.83 2.18 -21.54
N ARG A 20 1.15 3.08 -20.82
CA ARG A 20 1.14 4.51 -21.15
C ARG A 20 2.52 5.13 -20.95
N ALA A 21 3.16 4.83 -19.83
CA ALA A 21 4.49 5.35 -19.48
C ALA A 21 5.58 4.92 -20.47
N CYS A 22 5.50 3.70 -20.99
CA CYS A 22 6.48 3.11 -21.88
C CYS A 22 6.16 3.28 -23.38
N LEU A 23 5.13 4.07 -23.72
CA LEU A 23 4.63 4.18 -25.10
C LEU A 23 5.71 4.71 -26.05
N ALA A 24 6.50 5.70 -25.61
CA ALA A 24 7.56 6.33 -26.41
C ALA A 24 8.71 5.37 -26.72
N GLN A 25 8.94 4.34 -25.89
CA GLN A 25 10.02 3.37 -26.07
C GLN A 25 9.57 2.10 -26.80
N ALA A 26 8.32 2.05 -27.28
CA ALA A 26 7.74 0.91 -27.98
C ALA A 26 7.97 -0.43 -27.24
N VAL A 27 7.85 -0.41 -25.90
CA VAL A 27 8.07 -1.59 -25.07
C VAL A 27 6.98 -2.63 -25.35
N ARG A 28 7.39 -3.87 -25.60
CA ARG A 28 6.47 -4.98 -25.89
C ARG A 28 5.64 -5.27 -24.64
N SER A 29 4.34 -5.52 -24.81
CA SER A 29 3.45 -5.79 -23.67
C SER A 29 3.90 -6.98 -22.81
N ALA A 30 4.52 -8.00 -23.38
CA ALA A 30 5.05 -9.14 -22.61
C ALA A 30 6.21 -8.72 -21.70
N HIS A 31 7.09 -7.83 -22.18
CA HIS A 31 8.21 -7.30 -21.41
C HIS A 31 7.75 -6.32 -20.33
N ILE A 32 6.68 -5.56 -20.56
CA ILE A 32 6.04 -4.74 -19.51
C ILE A 32 5.57 -5.63 -18.37
N THR A 33 4.86 -6.71 -18.69
CA THR A 33 4.35 -7.64 -17.69
C THR A 33 5.49 -8.31 -16.89
N GLU A 34 6.55 -8.73 -17.57
CA GLU A 34 7.73 -9.29 -16.91
C GLU A 34 8.47 -8.26 -16.03
N ALA A 35 8.59 -7.02 -16.49
CA ALA A 35 9.18 -5.94 -15.71
C ALA A 35 8.34 -5.56 -14.50
N LEU A 36 7.01 -5.59 -14.61
CA LEU A 36 6.10 -5.39 -13.48
C LEU A 36 6.29 -6.48 -12.43
N ALA A 37 6.36 -7.75 -12.83
CA ALA A 37 6.64 -8.84 -11.89
C ALA A 37 7.96 -8.60 -11.13
N TYR A 38 9.01 -8.18 -11.83
CA TYR A 38 10.31 -7.85 -11.22
C TYR A 38 10.24 -6.64 -10.29
N GLY A 39 9.50 -5.60 -10.70
CA GLY A 39 9.21 -4.42 -9.87
C GLY A 39 8.44 -4.76 -8.60
N LEU A 40 7.58 -5.78 -8.63
CA LEU A 40 6.83 -6.30 -7.49
C LEU A 40 7.61 -7.34 -6.66
N GLY A 41 8.89 -7.57 -6.98
CA GLY A 41 9.79 -8.46 -6.24
C GLY A 41 9.77 -9.93 -6.69
N PHE A 42 9.12 -10.26 -7.80
CA PHE A 42 9.08 -11.62 -8.36
C PHE A 42 10.11 -11.80 -9.47
N ALA A 43 10.74 -12.98 -9.53
CA ALA A 43 11.74 -13.26 -10.56
C ALA A 43 11.14 -13.29 -11.99
N THR A 44 9.87 -13.68 -12.12
CA THR A 44 9.16 -13.82 -13.40
C THR A 44 7.67 -13.53 -13.25
N GLN A 45 6.98 -13.26 -14.36
CA GLN A 45 5.52 -13.18 -14.39
C GLN A 45 4.85 -14.48 -13.90
N ALA A 46 5.43 -15.65 -14.21
CA ALA A 46 4.88 -16.92 -13.76
C ALA A 46 4.88 -17.03 -12.22
N ALA A 47 5.94 -16.55 -11.56
CA ALA A 47 6.02 -16.52 -10.10
C ALA A 47 4.99 -15.56 -9.49
N LEU A 48 4.78 -14.38 -10.10
CA LEU A 48 3.72 -13.46 -9.69
C LEU A 48 2.34 -14.12 -9.76
N LEU A 49 2.01 -14.75 -10.89
CA LEU A 49 0.72 -15.42 -11.10
C LEU A 49 0.52 -16.62 -10.15
N ALA A 50 1.58 -17.37 -9.86
CA ALA A 50 1.52 -18.46 -8.90
C ALA A 50 1.18 -17.93 -7.50
N LYS A 51 1.79 -16.81 -7.09
CA LYS A 51 1.52 -16.19 -5.79
C LYS A 51 0.10 -15.65 -5.70
N THR A 52 -0.39 -14.93 -6.71
CA THR A 52 -1.76 -14.38 -6.69
C THR A 52 -2.84 -15.45 -6.66
N ARG A 53 -2.61 -16.59 -7.34
CA ARG A 53 -3.54 -17.74 -7.29
C ARG A 53 -3.51 -18.52 -5.99
N SER A 54 -2.44 -18.38 -5.20
CA SER A 54 -2.27 -19.11 -3.94
C SER A 54 -2.89 -18.40 -2.72
N VAL A 55 -3.29 -17.14 -2.87
CA VAL A 55 -3.89 -16.35 -1.80
C VAL A 55 -5.41 -16.24 -2.00
N PRO A 56 -6.20 -16.18 -0.92
CA PRO A 56 -7.64 -15.94 -1.04
C PRO A 56 -7.92 -14.61 -1.74
N GLU A 57 -8.96 -14.58 -2.58
CA GLU A 57 -9.34 -13.38 -3.34
C GLU A 57 -9.64 -12.19 -2.42
N PHE A 58 -10.34 -12.46 -1.31
CA PHE A 58 -10.66 -11.46 -0.30
C PHE A 58 -9.43 -10.99 0.50
N ARG A 59 -8.25 -11.63 0.39
CA ARG A 59 -7.02 -11.20 1.07
C ARG A 59 -5.84 -11.23 0.12
N SER A 60 -5.82 -10.25 -0.78
CA SER A 60 -4.76 -10.07 -1.76
C SER A 60 -3.38 -9.91 -1.11
N PHE A 61 -2.34 -10.52 -1.71
CA PHE A 61 -0.98 -10.39 -1.22
C PHE A 61 -0.48 -8.94 -1.33
N LEU A 62 0.32 -8.45 -0.37
CA LEU A 62 0.82 -7.09 -0.34
C LEU A 62 2.27 -7.10 -0.82
N ALA A 63 2.50 -6.60 -2.02
CA ALA A 63 3.83 -6.44 -2.58
C ALA A 63 4.31 -5.00 -2.40
N GLU A 64 5.63 -4.83 -2.34
CA GLU A 64 6.25 -3.51 -2.44
C GLU A 64 6.70 -3.29 -3.89
N PHE A 65 6.05 -2.35 -4.56
CA PHE A 65 6.44 -1.95 -5.90
C PHE A 65 7.67 -1.04 -5.85
N ASP A 66 8.70 -1.46 -6.58
CA ASP A 66 9.95 -0.75 -6.78
C ASP A 66 10.10 -0.40 -8.27
N GLN A 67 9.87 0.88 -8.59
CA GLN A 67 10.05 1.39 -9.94
C GLN A 67 11.50 1.23 -10.44
N GLY A 68 12.50 1.33 -9.56
CA GLY A 68 13.89 1.14 -9.94
C GLY A 68 14.12 -0.27 -10.46
N ARG A 69 13.58 -1.28 -9.77
CA ARG A 69 13.61 -2.67 -10.26
C ARG A 69 12.88 -2.85 -11.58
N PHE A 70 11.72 -2.21 -11.74
CA PHE A 70 10.99 -2.23 -13.01
C PHE A 70 11.85 -1.68 -14.17
N VAL A 71 12.48 -0.51 -13.99
CA VAL A 71 13.33 0.13 -15.00
C VAL A 71 14.55 -0.73 -15.31
N ILE A 72 15.23 -1.25 -14.27
CA ILE A 72 16.37 -2.18 -14.42
C ILE A 72 15.98 -3.38 -15.27
N ARG A 73 14.80 -3.96 -15.04
CA ARG A 73 14.34 -5.12 -15.81
C ARG A 73 14.10 -4.77 -17.29
N LEU A 74 13.56 -3.59 -17.59
CA LEU A 74 13.41 -3.13 -18.97
C LEU A 74 14.76 -2.90 -19.66
N LEU A 75 15.75 -2.34 -18.96
CA LEU A 75 17.12 -2.19 -19.48
C LEU A 75 17.74 -3.56 -19.81
N GLN A 76 17.61 -4.54 -18.92
CA GLN A 76 18.06 -5.91 -19.15
C GLN A 76 17.39 -6.58 -20.36
N LEU A 77 16.14 -6.20 -20.67
CA LEU A 77 15.39 -6.66 -21.83
C LEU A 77 15.73 -5.90 -23.13
N GLY A 78 16.70 -4.98 -23.08
CA GLY A 78 17.25 -4.28 -24.24
C GLY A 78 16.58 -2.95 -24.59
N TYR A 79 15.75 -2.38 -23.71
CA TYR A 79 15.13 -1.08 -23.96
C TYR A 79 16.06 0.07 -23.54
N ALA A 80 16.19 1.08 -24.41
CA ALA A 80 16.95 2.28 -24.12
C ALA A 80 16.13 3.22 -23.20
N LEU A 81 16.35 3.08 -21.89
CA LEU A 81 15.77 3.92 -20.84
C LEU A 81 16.89 4.61 -20.07
N ASN A 82 16.57 5.69 -19.37
CA ASN A 82 17.44 6.20 -18.31
C ASN A 82 17.25 5.31 -17.08
N GLU A 83 18.34 4.90 -16.42
CA GLU A 83 18.28 4.11 -15.16
C GLU A 83 17.43 4.80 -14.07
N ASN A 84 17.36 6.13 -14.11
CA ASN A 84 16.57 6.95 -13.20
C ASN A 84 15.26 7.44 -13.82
N ALA A 85 14.74 6.77 -14.86
CA ALA A 85 13.48 7.16 -15.49
C ALA A 85 12.32 7.08 -14.48
N ALA A 86 11.65 8.22 -14.27
CA ALA A 86 10.41 8.30 -13.51
C ALA A 86 9.22 7.95 -14.40
N LEU A 87 8.86 6.66 -14.45
CA LEU A 87 7.82 6.13 -15.34
C LEU A 87 6.44 6.10 -14.68
N PHE A 88 6.37 6.07 -13.36
CA PHE A 88 5.14 6.07 -12.59
C PHE A 88 5.08 7.34 -11.77
N ASP A 89 3.92 8.00 -11.80
CA ASP A 89 3.61 9.03 -10.83
C ASP A 89 3.07 8.41 -9.54
N ASP A 90 3.43 9.01 -8.42
CA ASP A 90 3.02 8.56 -7.09
C ASP A 90 1.49 8.56 -6.94
N ASP A 91 0.82 9.55 -7.54
CA ASP A 91 -0.64 9.70 -7.44
C ASP A 91 -1.38 8.58 -8.17
N GLY A 92 -0.92 8.14 -9.33
CA GLY A 92 -1.49 7.06 -10.11
C GLY A 92 -1.32 5.71 -9.43
N LEU A 93 -0.17 5.48 -8.78
CA LEU A 93 0.05 4.29 -7.95
C LEU A 93 -0.85 4.28 -6.71
N ARG A 94 -1.13 5.43 -6.10
CA ARG A 94 -2.03 5.54 -4.93
C ARG A 94 -3.50 5.46 -5.30
N ASN A 95 -3.84 5.77 -6.56
CA ASN A 95 -5.22 5.76 -7.05
C ASN A 95 -5.61 4.46 -7.77
N LEU A 96 -4.85 3.38 -7.58
CA LEU A 96 -5.23 2.04 -8.04
C LEU A 96 -6.63 1.63 -7.49
N PRO A 97 -7.35 0.72 -8.17
CA PRO A 97 -8.71 0.33 -7.76
C PRO A 97 -8.78 -0.19 -6.32
N ASP A 98 -7.94 -1.17 -5.97
CA ASP A 98 -7.83 -1.74 -4.64
C ASP A 98 -6.79 -1.02 -3.82
N ARG A 99 -7.23 0.10 -3.27
CA ARG A 99 -6.39 0.97 -2.43
C ARG A 99 -6.06 0.31 -1.09
N THR A 100 -4.95 0.73 -0.51
CA THR A 100 -4.50 0.41 0.86
C THR A 100 -5.07 1.39 1.89
N TRP A 101 -5.33 2.63 1.47
CA TRP A 101 -5.96 3.68 2.27
C TRP A 101 -6.59 4.74 1.34
N ILE A 102 -7.45 5.61 1.89
CA ILE A 102 -8.06 6.70 1.12
C ILE A 102 -8.02 8.04 1.86
N ASP A 103 -8.12 9.12 1.09
CA ASP A 103 -8.43 10.45 1.60
C ASP A 103 -9.95 10.61 1.75
N ILE A 104 -10.38 11.10 2.91
CA ILE A 104 -11.78 11.39 3.24
C ILE A 104 -11.90 12.86 3.61
N GLU A 105 -12.92 13.52 3.07
CA GLU A 105 -13.24 14.88 3.48
C GLU A 105 -13.79 14.89 4.91
N ALA A 106 -13.53 15.98 5.63
CA ALA A 106 -14.05 16.08 6.97
C ALA A 106 -15.57 16.05 7.00
N ASN A 107 -16.13 15.21 7.88
CA ASN A 107 -17.58 14.96 8.03
C ASN A 107 -18.24 14.23 6.84
N ASP A 108 -17.47 13.68 5.89
CA ASP A 108 -18.01 12.82 4.84
C ASP A 108 -18.23 11.39 5.35
N MET A 109 -19.31 11.24 6.13
CA MET A 109 -19.72 9.94 6.68
C MET A 109 -20.06 8.92 5.58
N GLY A 110 -20.55 9.38 4.43
CA GLY A 110 -20.91 8.49 3.32
C GLY A 110 -19.68 7.79 2.75
N LYS A 111 -18.62 8.56 2.48
CA LYS A 111 -17.34 8.01 2.00
C LYS A 111 -16.64 7.18 3.06
N GLN A 112 -16.74 7.57 4.34
CA GLN A 112 -16.21 6.78 5.45
C GLN A 112 -16.89 5.41 5.56
N ASN A 113 -18.22 5.36 5.54
CA ASN A 113 -18.96 4.10 5.60
C ASN A 113 -18.72 3.23 4.37
N PHE A 114 -18.69 3.84 3.18
CA PHE A 114 -18.36 3.11 1.95
C PHE A 114 -16.98 2.45 2.05
N TRP A 115 -15.97 3.22 2.49
CA TRP A 115 -14.62 2.70 2.65
C TRP A 115 -14.54 1.60 3.70
N PHE A 116 -15.22 1.76 4.83
CA PHE A 116 -15.29 0.74 5.87
C PHE A 116 -15.83 -0.58 5.32
N HIS A 117 -16.92 -0.56 4.54
CA HIS A 117 -17.46 -1.76 3.92
C HIS A 117 -16.52 -2.35 2.87
N GLN A 118 -15.80 -1.53 2.09
CA GLN A 118 -14.77 -2.01 1.18
C GLN A 118 -13.60 -2.67 1.94
N CYS A 119 -13.23 -2.15 3.11
CA CYS A 119 -12.22 -2.76 3.97
C CYS A 119 -12.71 -4.10 4.54
N GLN A 120 -13.96 -4.18 4.99
CA GLN A 120 -14.57 -5.41 5.49
C GLN A 120 -14.64 -6.51 4.42
N LEU A 121 -15.10 -6.17 3.21
CA LEU A 121 -15.19 -7.13 2.10
C LEU A 121 -13.83 -7.73 1.72
N ARG A 122 -12.75 -6.98 1.94
CA ARG A 122 -11.37 -7.36 1.62
C ARG A 122 -10.54 -7.74 2.84
N ASP A 123 -11.18 -7.89 4.00
CA ASP A 123 -10.52 -8.27 5.26
C ASP A 123 -9.20 -7.51 5.48
N ILE A 124 -9.23 -6.18 5.31
CA ILE A 124 -8.07 -5.30 5.46
C ILE A 124 -8.31 -4.27 6.57
N PRO A 125 -7.24 -3.73 7.19
CA PRO A 125 -7.35 -2.63 8.13
C PRO A 125 -8.01 -1.39 7.52
N PHE A 126 -8.83 -0.72 8.32
CA PHE A 126 -9.50 0.53 7.96
C PHE A 126 -8.55 1.70 8.17
N VAL A 127 -7.74 2.00 7.14
CA VAL A 127 -6.79 3.11 7.14
C VAL A 127 -7.31 4.23 6.24
N TYR A 128 -7.38 5.45 6.77
CA TYR A 128 -7.83 6.60 6.00
C TYR A 128 -7.24 7.90 6.53
N VAL A 129 -7.31 8.94 5.71
CA VAL A 129 -6.73 10.25 5.99
C VAL A 129 -7.81 11.30 5.92
N VAL A 130 -7.95 12.11 6.97
CA VAL A 130 -8.79 13.31 6.95
C VAL A 130 -7.93 14.52 6.64
N ARG A 131 -8.04 15.05 5.42
CA ARG A 131 -7.28 16.24 5.03
C ARG A 131 -7.89 17.52 5.61
N ARG A 132 -7.01 18.38 6.13
CA ARG A 132 -7.27 19.80 6.41
C ARG A 132 -6.38 20.64 5.50
N ARG A 133 -6.43 21.97 5.61
CA ARG A 133 -5.72 22.88 4.68
C ARG A 133 -4.22 22.58 4.54
N LYS A 134 -3.47 22.55 5.65
CA LYS A 134 -2.00 22.39 5.66
C LYS A 134 -1.54 21.11 6.37
N TYR A 135 -2.48 20.41 6.97
CA TYR A 135 -2.22 19.23 7.79
C TYR A 135 -3.29 18.20 7.51
N ALA A 136 -3.02 16.97 7.87
CA ALA A 136 -3.96 15.88 7.83
C ALA A 136 -3.97 15.13 9.16
N GLU A 137 -4.97 14.29 9.31
CA GLU A 137 -5.07 13.31 10.36
C GLU A 137 -5.11 11.92 9.72
N LEU A 138 -4.09 11.11 9.97
CA LEU A 138 -4.09 9.70 9.59
C LEU A 138 -4.82 8.92 10.69
N GLN A 139 -5.74 8.05 10.30
CA GLN A 139 -6.54 7.20 11.19
C GLN A 139 -6.35 5.74 10.78
N TRP A 140 -6.27 4.85 11.77
CA TRP A 140 -6.31 3.41 11.56
C TRP A 140 -7.26 2.75 12.56
N ASP A 141 -7.96 1.72 12.08
CA ASP A 141 -8.77 0.84 12.90
C ASP A 141 -8.76 -0.58 12.30
N CYS A 142 -8.66 -1.61 13.13
CA CYS A 142 -8.75 -3.01 12.72
C CYS A 142 -10.17 -3.57 12.82
N ILE A 143 -11.18 -2.78 13.18
CA ILE A 143 -12.60 -3.19 13.23
C ILE A 143 -13.17 -3.77 11.92
N SER A 144 -12.53 -3.51 10.78
CA SER A 144 -12.89 -4.09 9.48
C SER A 144 -12.27 -5.46 9.22
N VAL A 145 -11.36 -5.94 10.07
CA VAL A 145 -10.71 -7.24 9.96
C VAL A 145 -11.54 -8.29 10.69
N ASP A 146 -11.63 -9.50 10.14
CA ASP A 146 -12.28 -10.61 10.83
C ASP A 146 -11.51 -10.92 12.14
N PRO A 147 -12.20 -11.03 13.29
CA PRO A 147 -11.57 -11.33 14.58
C PRO A 147 -10.61 -12.55 14.57
N ALA A 148 -10.85 -13.54 13.70
CA ALA A 148 -9.95 -14.69 13.53
C ALA A 148 -8.54 -14.29 13.03
N HIS A 149 -8.38 -13.11 12.44
CA HIS A 149 -7.14 -12.60 11.86
C HIS A 149 -6.49 -11.47 12.67
N GLU A 150 -7.09 -11.09 13.80
CA GLU A 150 -6.62 -9.99 14.66
C GLU A 150 -5.51 -10.39 15.65
N ALA A 151 -5.04 -11.64 15.63
CA ALA A 151 -4.03 -12.13 16.58
C ALA A 151 -2.73 -11.29 16.60
N HIS A 152 -2.45 -10.55 15.52
CA HIS A 152 -1.29 -9.66 15.39
C HIS A 152 -1.45 -8.31 16.13
N VAL A 153 -2.68 -7.85 16.39
CA VAL A 153 -2.95 -6.60 17.14
C VAL A 153 -3.20 -6.83 18.62
N GLN A 154 -3.18 -8.08 19.09
CA GLN A 154 -3.50 -8.43 20.48
C GLN A 154 -2.23 -8.70 21.32
N GLY A 155 -2.33 -8.48 22.64
CA GLY A 155 -1.30 -8.80 23.62
C GLY A 155 0.08 -8.17 23.33
N ASP A 156 1.13 -8.95 23.54
CA ASP A 156 2.53 -8.51 23.32
C ASP A 156 2.81 -8.19 21.85
N ARG A 157 2.21 -8.94 20.91
CA ARG A 157 2.33 -8.67 19.47
C ARG A 157 1.78 -7.30 19.10
N GLY A 158 0.60 -6.95 19.65
CA GLY A 158 0.03 -5.62 19.49
C GLY A 158 0.92 -4.53 20.10
N THR A 159 1.51 -4.79 21.26
CA THR A 159 2.43 -3.83 21.91
C THR A 159 3.67 -3.57 21.06
N ASP A 160 4.28 -4.61 20.51
CA ASP A 160 5.46 -4.50 19.66
C ASP A 160 5.13 -3.86 18.31
N LEU A 161 3.96 -4.14 17.75
CA LEU A 161 3.44 -3.46 16.56
C LEU A 161 3.33 -1.95 16.77
N VAL A 162 2.73 -1.51 17.88
CA VAL A 162 2.62 -0.07 18.20
C VAL A 162 3.99 0.58 18.36
N ARG A 163 4.95 -0.10 19.00
CA ARG A 163 6.33 0.39 19.11
C ARG A 163 6.96 0.58 17.73
N GLY A 164 6.76 -0.38 16.82
CA GLY A 164 7.21 -0.29 15.43
C GLY A 164 6.55 0.87 14.67
N MET A 165 5.22 1.00 14.75
CA MET A 165 4.48 2.11 14.14
C MET A 165 4.91 3.48 14.68
N PHE A 166 5.14 3.58 15.99
CA PHE A 166 5.63 4.81 16.62
C PHE A 166 7.05 5.16 16.15
N ALA A 167 7.96 4.17 16.05
CA ALA A 167 9.30 4.39 15.51
C ALA A 167 9.27 4.87 14.04
N THR A 168 8.40 4.26 13.21
CA THR A 168 8.14 4.70 11.84
C THR A 168 7.62 6.14 11.80
N PHE A 169 6.63 6.46 12.64
CA PHE A 169 6.11 7.82 12.78
C PHE A 169 7.23 8.81 13.11
N GLN A 170 8.09 8.50 14.09
CA GLN A 170 9.21 9.37 14.45
C GLN A 170 10.20 9.56 13.30
N ALA A 171 10.51 8.49 12.54
CA ALA A 171 11.41 8.56 11.40
C ALA A 171 10.85 9.46 10.28
N VAL A 172 9.56 9.34 9.97
CA VAL A 172 8.87 10.14 8.95
C VAL A 172 8.69 11.59 9.42
N ALA A 173 8.22 11.80 10.64
CA ALA A 173 7.96 13.13 11.20
C ALA A 173 9.22 13.99 11.35
N ARG A 174 10.42 13.39 11.44
CA ARG A 174 11.70 14.13 11.46
C ARG A 174 12.05 14.79 10.12
N LYS A 175 11.43 14.38 9.01
CA LYS A 175 11.73 14.91 7.67
C LYS A 175 11.24 16.35 7.49
N LEU A 176 10.17 16.75 8.19
CA LEU A 176 9.60 18.09 8.12
C LEU A 176 9.22 18.59 9.52
N PRO A 177 9.45 19.87 9.84
CA PRO A 177 8.94 20.46 11.08
C PRO A 177 7.43 20.28 11.19
N SER A 178 6.98 19.60 12.24
CA SER A 178 5.55 19.39 12.49
C SER A 178 5.26 19.31 13.99
N LYS A 179 4.01 19.59 14.36
CA LYS A 179 3.47 19.29 15.70
C LYS A 179 2.67 17.99 15.66
N ALA A 180 3.10 17.05 14.80
CA ALA A 180 2.37 15.82 14.63
C ALA A 180 2.36 15.03 15.94
N LEU A 181 1.21 14.46 16.29
CA LEU A 181 1.00 13.73 17.53
C LEU A 181 0.45 12.35 17.22
N PHE A 182 1.15 11.31 17.66
CA PHE A 182 0.72 9.92 17.59
C PHE A 182 -0.09 9.58 18.84
N GLU A 183 -1.33 9.13 18.66
CA GLU A 183 -2.23 8.69 19.73
C GLU A 183 -2.88 7.38 19.32
N GLY A 184 -2.63 6.27 20.04
CA GLY A 184 -3.26 5.02 19.64
C GLY A 184 -2.73 3.77 20.32
N LYS A 185 -3.43 2.68 20.05
CA LYS A 185 -3.04 1.30 20.32
C LYS A 185 -2.89 0.57 18.98
N SER A 186 -2.57 -0.73 19.05
CA SER A 186 -2.39 -1.58 17.87
C SER A 186 -3.66 -1.63 17.02
N MET A 187 -4.80 -1.79 17.67
CA MET A 187 -6.11 -1.93 17.02
C MET A 187 -6.68 -0.63 16.48
N ILE A 188 -6.46 0.51 17.16
CA ILE A 188 -7.06 1.80 16.80
C ILE A 188 -6.16 2.96 17.19
N GLY A 189 -6.09 3.98 16.34
CA GLY A 189 -5.44 5.23 16.69
C GLY A 189 -5.38 6.24 15.55
N SER A 190 -4.67 7.34 15.82
CA SER A 190 -4.45 8.39 14.86
C SER A 190 -3.11 9.10 14.98
N VAL A 191 -2.72 9.77 13.89
CA VAL A 191 -1.63 10.76 13.86
C VAL A 191 -2.22 12.09 13.44
N LYS A 192 -2.35 13.02 14.39
CA LYS A 192 -2.91 14.35 14.19
C LYS A 192 -1.83 15.35 13.79
N GLY A 193 -2.17 16.34 12.98
CA GLY A 193 -1.25 17.45 12.65
C GLY A 193 -0.10 17.06 11.72
N LEU A 194 -0.30 16.02 10.90
CA LEU A 194 0.70 15.53 9.95
C LEU A 194 0.77 16.45 8.71
N PRO A 195 1.94 16.95 8.30
CA PRO A 195 2.07 17.65 7.02
C PRO A 195 1.58 16.79 5.85
N ILE A 196 0.88 17.38 4.89
CA ILE A 196 0.23 16.66 3.78
C ILE A 196 1.27 15.89 2.95
N GLU A 197 2.48 16.42 2.86
CA GLU A 197 3.60 15.83 2.12
C GLU A 197 4.08 14.50 2.72
N LEU A 198 3.89 14.30 4.03
CA LEU A 198 4.31 13.08 4.73
C LEU A 198 3.20 12.03 4.83
N VAL A 199 1.95 12.41 4.51
CA VAL A 199 0.78 11.54 4.61
C VAL A 199 1.00 10.23 3.86
N PRO A 200 1.39 10.24 2.56
CA PRO A 200 1.35 9.01 1.81
C PRO A 200 2.36 7.98 2.30
N GLU A 201 3.58 8.44 2.63
CA GLU A 201 4.61 7.57 3.18
C GLU A 201 4.18 6.95 4.51
N LEU A 202 3.57 7.73 5.40
CA LEU A 202 3.14 7.22 6.70
C LEU A 202 1.92 6.29 6.59
N ALA A 203 0.96 6.63 5.74
CA ALA A 203 -0.23 5.83 5.50
C ALA A 203 0.11 4.47 4.88
N ASP A 204 0.99 4.47 3.87
CA ASP A 204 1.53 3.26 3.25
C ASP A 204 2.24 2.37 4.28
N ALA A 205 3.09 2.97 5.13
CA ALA A 205 3.83 2.24 6.14
C ALA A 205 2.92 1.68 7.25
N PHE A 206 1.89 2.44 7.67
CA PHE A 206 0.94 1.98 8.69
C PHE A 206 0.06 0.86 8.16
N PHE A 207 -0.46 0.99 6.94
CA PHE A 207 -1.19 -0.10 6.30
C PHE A 207 -0.32 -1.36 6.20
N ALA A 208 0.92 -1.25 5.72
CA ALA A 208 1.82 -2.38 5.61
C ALA A 208 2.13 -3.03 6.96
N ALA A 209 2.34 -2.23 8.02
CA ALA A 209 2.60 -2.74 9.37
C ALA A 209 1.41 -3.53 9.94
N LEU A 210 0.19 -3.06 9.70
CA LEU A 210 -1.05 -3.72 10.14
C LEU A 210 -1.35 -4.96 9.28
N TYR A 211 -1.15 -4.89 7.97
CA TYR A 211 -1.63 -5.91 7.05
C TYR A 211 -0.65 -7.06 6.81
N LYS A 212 0.67 -6.81 6.72
CA LYS A 212 1.65 -7.88 6.45
C LYS A 212 1.57 -9.05 7.42
N PRO A 213 1.44 -8.85 8.76
CA PRO A 213 1.31 -9.97 9.69
C PRO A 213 0.14 -10.88 9.36
N MET A 214 -0.96 -10.36 8.79
CA MET A 214 -2.16 -11.13 8.41
C MET A 214 -1.91 -12.09 7.23
N GLN A 215 -0.78 -11.94 6.53
CA GLN A 215 -0.40 -12.77 5.38
C GLN A 215 0.50 -13.95 5.77
N ASP A 216 1.13 -13.87 6.95
CA ASP A 216 1.99 -14.92 7.51
C ASP A 216 1.17 -15.97 8.28
N TYR A 217 -0.05 -15.62 8.71
CA TYR A 217 -1.02 -16.58 9.23
C TYR A 217 -1.74 -17.22 8.03
N GLY A 218 -1.54 -18.52 7.84
CA GLY A 218 -2.28 -19.31 6.85
C GLY A 218 -3.80 -19.18 7.04
N ALA A 219 -4.57 -19.73 6.09
CA ALA A 219 -6.03 -19.72 6.16
C ALA A 219 -6.51 -20.13 7.57
N PRO A 220 -7.54 -19.46 8.13
CA PRO A 220 -8.12 -19.88 9.40
C PRO A 220 -8.49 -21.37 9.31
N ALA A 221 -8.13 -22.11 10.36
CA ALA A 221 -8.38 -23.55 10.46
C ALA A 221 -9.88 -23.89 10.50
#